data_AF-A0A8C9URH1-F1
#
_entry.id   AF-A0A8C9URH1-F1
#
_cell.length_a   1.000
_cell.length_b   1.000
_cell.length_c   1.000
_cell.angle_alpha   90.00
_cell.angle_beta   90.00
_cell.angle_gamma   90.00
#
_symmetry.space_group_name_H-M   'P 1'
#
loop_
_entity.id
_entity.type
_entity.pdbx_description
1 polymer ?
#
loop_
_entity_poly.entity_id
_entity_poly.type
_entity_poly.pdbx_seq_one_letter_code
_entity_poly.pdbx_strand_id
1 'polypeptide(L)'
;MALPLAFLLALVVLSCKSTCSLGCDLPRFHNLDLATPDRNEEGTWTLLEKMRRIHTFSCLKYRKDFAFPQEQLEGEQVQKAQAVAVLYEMTQQVFNLLSTQEAFAAWNKILLDTFLSGLHQHLDDLKACGTQKVGLEETPLRAVRKYFHRITVYLKEKKYLPCAWEVVRAEIMKSFSSSANLYGRLRSME
;
A
#
# COMPACT_ATOMS: atom_id res chain seq x y z
N MET A 1 9.69 -50.10 -19.68
CA MET A 1 9.65 -49.12 -20.79
C MET A 1 10.12 -47.79 -20.24
N ALA A 2 11.25 -47.26 -20.72
CA ALA A 2 11.80 -46.00 -20.24
C ALA A 2 11.11 -44.84 -20.98
N LEU A 3 10.56 -43.89 -20.23
CA LEU A 3 9.95 -42.69 -20.82
C LEU A 3 11.07 -41.86 -21.48
N PRO A 4 10.99 -41.53 -22.79
CA PRO A 4 12.07 -40.84 -23.48
C PRO A 4 12.26 -39.44 -22.87
N LEU A 5 13.52 -39.02 -22.70
CA LEU A 5 13.91 -37.73 -22.12
C LEU A 5 13.15 -36.54 -22.74
N ALA A 6 12.85 -36.61 -24.04
CA ALA A 6 12.07 -35.61 -24.76
C ALA A 6 10.63 -35.46 -24.22
N PHE A 7 10.02 -36.54 -23.74
CA PHE A 7 8.68 -36.51 -23.13
C PHE A 7 8.71 -35.86 -21.75
N LEU A 8 9.79 -36.08 -20.98
CA LEU A 8 9.99 -35.42 -19.69
C LEU A 8 10.19 -33.90 -19.87
N LEU A 9 10.99 -33.50 -20.85
CA LEU A 9 11.18 -32.08 -21.19
C LEU A 9 9.89 -31.44 -21.69
N ALA A 10 9.11 -32.14 -22.53
CA ALA A 10 7.80 -31.67 -22.98
C ALA A 10 6.81 -31.51 -21.82
N LEU A 11 6.77 -32.46 -20.87
CA LEU A 11 5.94 -32.37 -19.67
C LEU A 11 6.37 -31.23 -18.75
N VAL A 12 7.67 -30.98 -18.59
CA VAL A 12 8.19 -29.81 -17.84
C VAL A 12 7.81 -28.49 -18.52
N VAL A 13 7.89 -28.42 -19.85
CA VAL A 13 7.48 -27.22 -20.61
C VAL A 13 5.95 -27.02 -20.60
N LEU A 14 5.16 -28.10 -20.72
CA LEU A 14 3.69 -28.02 -20.63
C LEU A 14 3.22 -27.71 -19.21
N SER A 15 3.86 -28.26 -18.18
CA SER A 15 3.56 -27.89 -16.79
C SER A 15 3.95 -26.46 -16.51
N CYS A 16 5.06 -25.95 -17.07
CA CYS A 16 5.43 -24.54 -17.01
C CYS A 16 4.39 -23.63 -17.71
N LYS A 17 3.76 -24.08 -18.80
CA LYS A 17 2.66 -23.33 -19.45
C LYS A 17 1.36 -23.30 -18.63
N SER A 18 1.17 -24.23 -17.69
CA SER A 18 -0.02 -24.33 -16.83
C SER A 18 0.19 -23.70 -15.45
N THR A 19 1.43 -23.71 -14.93
CA THR A 19 1.77 -23.21 -13.60
C THR A 19 2.53 -21.88 -13.58
N CYS A 20 3.01 -21.38 -14.72
CA CYS A 20 3.54 -20.01 -14.82
C CYS A 20 2.43 -19.00 -15.18
N SER A 21 1.30 -19.05 -14.47
CA SER A 21 0.57 -17.80 -14.28
C SER A 21 1.46 -16.91 -13.42
N LEU A 22 2.22 -16.01 -14.06
CA LEU A 22 2.91 -14.89 -13.40
C LEU A 22 1.87 -13.84 -12.94
N GLY A 23 0.73 -14.29 -12.42
CA GLY A 23 -0.28 -13.48 -11.78
C GLY A 23 0.24 -13.00 -10.42
N CYS A 24 0.16 -11.69 -10.16
CA CYS A 24 0.40 -11.17 -8.82
C CYS A 24 -0.90 -11.34 -8.02
N ASP A 25 -1.09 -12.52 -7.47
CA ASP A 25 -2.12 -12.74 -6.45
C ASP A 25 -1.58 -12.22 -5.12
N LEU A 26 -1.54 -10.88 -4.99
CA LEU A 26 -1.28 -10.26 -3.70
C LEU A 26 -2.31 -10.80 -2.70
N PRO A 27 -1.87 -11.38 -1.57
CA PRO A 27 -2.75 -11.63 -0.44
C PRO A 27 -3.55 -10.35 -0.24
N ARG A 28 -4.88 -10.47 -0.19
CA ARG A 28 -5.80 -9.33 -0.11
C ARG A 28 -5.28 -8.49 1.06
N PHE A 29 -4.62 -7.37 0.81
CA PHE A 29 -4.25 -6.48 1.90
C PHE A 29 -5.56 -5.90 2.42
N HIS A 30 -6.10 -6.58 3.44
CA HIS A 30 -7.54 -6.76 3.55
C HIS A 30 -8.25 -5.42 3.68
N ASN A 31 -9.12 -5.16 2.69
CA ASN A 31 -10.17 -4.13 2.63
C ASN A 31 -9.70 -2.67 2.53
N LEU A 32 -9.41 -2.22 1.30
CA LEU A 32 -9.61 -0.81 0.91
C LEU A 32 -11.10 -0.44 0.82
N ASP A 33 -11.98 -1.43 0.68
CA ASP A 33 -13.43 -1.25 0.79
C ASP A 33 -13.84 -1.31 2.27
N LEU A 34 -14.15 -0.14 2.82
CA LEU A 34 -14.72 0.02 4.16
C LEU A 34 -16.13 -0.62 4.31
N ALA A 35 -16.66 -1.29 3.28
CA ALA A 35 -18.07 -1.63 3.15
C ALA A 35 -18.43 -3.13 3.08
N THR A 36 -17.48 -4.07 3.07
CA THR A 36 -17.83 -5.51 3.05
C THR A 36 -17.25 -6.28 4.24
N PRO A 37 -18.09 -6.65 5.24
CA PRO A 37 -17.69 -7.41 6.42
C PRO A 37 -17.83 -8.92 6.14
N ASP A 38 -17.11 -9.46 5.16
CA ASP A 38 -17.38 -10.85 4.74
C ASP A 38 -16.41 -11.90 5.29
N ARG A 39 -15.42 -11.55 6.13
CA ARG A 39 -14.58 -12.56 6.82
C ARG A 39 -14.13 -12.06 8.19
N ASN A 40 -14.02 -12.99 9.14
CA ASN A 40 -13.62 -12.81 10.53
C ASN A 40 -12.14 -12.40 10.72
N GLU A 41 -11.53 -11.74 9.74
CA GLU A 41 -10.13 -11.29 9.75
C GLU A 41 -10.09 -9.77 9.68
N GLU A 42 -9.54 -9.17 10.73
CA GLU A 42 -9.41 -7.73 10.85
C GLU A 42 -8.29 -7.22 9.92
N GLY A 43 -8.67 -6.52 8.84
CA GLY A 43 -7.70 -6.08 7.84
C GLY A 43 -6.76 -4.97 8.35
N THR A 44 -5.54 -4.89 7.82
CA THR A 44 -4.52 -3.94 8.32
C THR A 44 -5.02 -2.49 8.37
N TRP A 45 -5.83 -2.05 7.40
CA TRP A 45 -6.40 -0.69 7.43
C TRP A 45 -7.45 -0.47 8.52
N THR A 46 -8.15 -1.50 8.97
CA THR A 46 -9.08 -1.41 10.11
C THR A 46 -8.35 -1.16 11.43
N LEU A 47 -7.08 -1.60 11.56
CA LEU A 47 -6.24 -1.22 12.70
C LEU A 47 -5.98 0.30 12.70
N LEU A 48 -5.78 0.91 11.53
CA LEU A 48 -5.61 2.36 11.41
C LEU A 48 -6.89 3.13 11.79
N GLU A 49 -8.06 2.54 11.61
CA GLU A 49 -9.32 3.08 12.13
C GLU A 49 -9.40 2.97 13.65
N LYS A 50 -9.04 1.81 14.22
CA LYS A 50 -9.02 1.59 15.67
C LYS A 50 -8.01 2.47 16.39
N MET A 51 -6.98 2.95 15.70
CA MET A 51 -6.02 3.93 16.24
C MET A 51 -6.61 5.35 16.36
N ARG A 52 -7.83 5.63 15.86
CA ARG A 52 -8.49 6.92 16.01
C ARG A 52 -8.75 7.24 17.49
N ARG A 53 -8.13 8.32 17.98
CA ARG A 53 -8.33 8.82 19.35
C ARG A 53 -9.27 10.02 19.44
N ILE A 54 -9.42 10.77 18.36
CA ILE A 54 -10.17 12.03 18.32
C ILE A 54 -11.12 11.99 17.12
N HIS A 55 -12.35 12.51 17.29
CA HIS A 55 -13.22 12.72 16.14
C HIS A 55 -12.61 13.75 15.20
N THR A 56 -12.53 13.42 13.91
CA THR A 56 -11.91 14.28 12.89
C THR A 56 -12.55 15.68 12.81
N PHE A 57 -13.84 15.81 13.15
CA PHE A 57 -14.54 17.10 13.24
C PHE A 57 -14.01 18.01 14.37
N SER A 58 -13.44 17.46 15.43
CA SER A 58 -12.81 18.27 16.48
C SER A 58 -11.49 18.91 16.01
N CYS A 59 -10.93 18.41 14.90
CA CYS A 59 -9.65 18.86 14.33
C CYS A 59 -9.81 19.72 13.07
N LEU A 60 -10.96 20.37 12.87
CA LEU A 60 -11.24 21.20 11.70
C LEU A 60 -10.17 22.26 11.42
N LYS A 61 -9.64 22.91 12.46
CA LYS A 61 -8.59 23.94 12.35
C LYS A 61 -7.23 23.41 11.87
N TYR A 62 -7.05 22.08 11.89
CA TYR A 62 -5.84 21.39 11.47
C TYR A 62 -5.95 20.85 10.05
N ARG A 63 -7.13 20.90 9.41
CA ARG A 63 -7.31 20.38 8.05
C ARG A 63 -6.30 20.98 7.09
N LYS A 64 -5.70 20.11 6.28
CA LYS A 64 -4.77 20.47 5.23
C LYS A 64 -5.10 19.63 4.02
N ASP A 65 -5.16 20.27 2.86
CA ASP A 65 -5.09 19.56 1.59
C ASP A 65 -3.62 19.26 1.28
N PHE A 66 -3.28 17.97 1.21
CA PHE A 66 -1.94 17.48 0.90
C PHE A 66 -1.70 17.29 -0.60
N ALA A 67 -2.73 17.52 -1.42
CA ALA A 67 -2.71 17.36 -2.87
C ALA A 67 -2.22 15.97 -3.28
N PHE A 68 -3.04 14.94 -2.98
CA PHE A 68 -2.78 13.57 -3.43
C PHE A 68 -2.62 13.54 -4.97
N PRO A 69 -1.57 12.91 -5.51
CA PRO A 69 -1.22 13.01 -6.92
C PRO A 69 -2.09 12.10 -7.81
N GLN A 70 -3.41 12.27 -7.74
CA GLN A 70 -4.39 11.40 -8.42
C GLN A 70 -4.11 11.27 -9.91
N GLU A 71 -3.86 12.39 -10.61
CA GLU A 71 -3.63 12.42 -12.06
C GLU A 71 -2.41 11.58 -12.48
N GLN A 72 -1.34 11.63 -11.68
CA GLN A 72 -0.11 10.87 -11.95
C GLN A 72 -0.25 9.38 -11.63
N LEU A 73 -1.26 9.00 -10.82
CA LEU A 73 -1.48 7.63 -10.37
C LEU A 73 -2.63 6.93 -11.11
N GLU A 74 -3.58 7.67 -11.67
CA GLU A 74 -4.77 7.11 -12.34
C GLU A 74 -4.71 7.11 -13.87
N GLY A 75 -3.76 7.80 -14.47
CA GLY A 75 -3.63 7.84 -15.94
C GLY A 75 -3.49 6.46 -16.58
N GLU A 76 -3.90 6.34 -17.85
CA GLU A 76 -3.60 5.18 -18.72
C GLU A 76 -2.08 4.91 -18.81
N GLN A 77 -1.26 5.88 -18.43
CA GLN A 77 0.20 5.80 -18.41
C GLN A 77 0.77 4.83 -17.38
N VAL A 78 0.05 4.51 -16.29
CA VAL A 78 0.58 3.60 -15.24
C VAL A 78 0.42 2.14 -15.65
N GLN A 79 1.48 1.57 -16.20
CA GLN A 79 1.56 0.13 -16.54
C GLN A 79 1.51 -0.75 -15.28
N LYS A 80 1.19 -2.05 -15.41
CA LYS A 80 1.05 -2.98 -14.28
C LYS A 80 2.28 -3.02 -13.35
N ALA A 81 3.49 -3.10 -13.91
CA ALA A 81 4.74 -3.07 -13.13
C ALA A 81 4.92 -1.75 -12.36
N GLN A 82 4.42 -0.66 -12.92
CA GLN A 82 4.44 0.66 -12.29
C GLN A 82 3.41 0.77 -11.16
N ALA A 83 2.26 0.11 -11.27
CA ALA A 83 1.28 0.04 -10.18
C ALA A 83 1.85 -0.67 -8.94
N VAL A 84 2.57 -1.80 -9.11
CA VAL A 84 3.27 -2.49 -7.99
C VAL A 84 4.27 -1.55 -7.33
N ALA A 85 5.10 -0.88 -8.12
CA ALA A 85 6.13 0.01 -7.59
C ALA A 85 5.55 1.27 -6.91
N VAL A 86 4.45 1.83 -7.42
CA VAL A 86 3.73 2.94 -6.79
C VAL A 86 3.17 2.49 -5.44
N LEU A 87 2.49 1.34 -5.39
CA LEU A 87 1.93 0.81 -4.15
C LEU A 87 3.04 0.46 -3.14
N TYR A 88 4.16 -0.06 -3.60
CA TYR A 88 5.34 -0.30 -2.78
C TYR A 88 5.87 1.00 -2.18
N GLU A 89 6.06 2.04 -3.01
CA GLU A 89 6.52 3.34 -2.53
C GLU A 89 5.53 3.97 -1.54
N MET A 90 4.22 3.95 -1.81
CA MET A 90 3.20 4.45 -0.88
C MET A 90 3.24 3.73 0.46
N THR A 91 3.29 2.40 0.43
CA THR A 91 3.34 1.56 1.64
C THR A 91 4.63 1.82 2.42
N GLN A 92 5.76 1.96 1.74
CA GLN A 92 7.05 2.26 2.36
C GLN A 92 7.05 3.63 3.04
N GLN A 93 6.47 4.65 2.39
CA GLN A 93 6.37 5.99 2.97
C GLN A 93 5.52 5.99 4.25
N VAL A 94 4.43 5.22 4.28
CA VAL A 94 3.59 5.06 5.47
C VAL A 94 4.33 4.32 6.58
N PHE A 95 4.99 3.22 6.25
CA PHE A 95 5.82 2.48 7.20
C PHE A 95 6.89 3.37 7.84
N ASN A 96 7.59 4.17 7.02
CA ASN A 96 8.62 5.09 7.50
C ASN A 96 8.04 6.21 8.38
N LEU A 97 6.87 6.74 8.02
CA LEU A 97 6.20 7.80 8.78
C LEU A 97 5.78 7.32 10.17
N LEU A 98 5.31 6.08 10.26
CA LEU A 98 4.68 5.51 11.45
C LEU A 98 5.64 4.69 12.33
N SER A 99 6.84 4.39 11.86
CA SER A 99 7.91 3.76 12.65
C SER A 99 8.72 4.75 13.50
N THR A 100 8.23 5.98 13.66
CA THR A 100 8.89 7.05 14.42
C THR A 100 8.51 7.06 15.90
N GLN A 101 9.38 7.59 16.76
CA GLN A 101 9.10 7.73 18.19
C GLN A 101 7.85 8.59 18.45
N GLU A 102 7.65 9.63 17.64
CA GLU A 102 6.49 10.51 17.71
C GLU A 102 5.18 9.76 17.40
N ALA A 103 5.18 8.84 16.43
CA ALA A 103 4.02 8.00 16.15
C ALA A 103 3.71 7.03 17.32
N PHE A 104 4.75 6.39 17.87
CA PHE A 104 4.60 5.52 19.05
C PHE A 104 4.17 6.26 20.33
N ALA A 105 4.48 7.55 20.44
CA ALA A 105 3.97 8.42 21.49
C ALA A 105 2.50 8.83 21.24
N ALA A 106 2.13 9.00 19.96
CA ALA A 106 0.80 9.48 19.57
C ALA A 106 -0.29 8.42 19.66
N TRP A 107 0.01 7.13 19.42
CA TRP A 107 -0.98 6.06 19.25
C TRP A 107 -0.82 4.90 20.25
N ASN A 108 -1.72 3.91 20.21
CA ASN A 108 -1.59 2.70 21.02
C ASN A 108 -0.45 1.84 20.45
N LYS A 109 0.54 1.51 21.27
CA LYS A 109 1.75 0.80 20.84
C LYS A 109 1.46 -0.58 20.24
N ILE A 110 0.53 -1.34 20.83
CA ILE A 110 0.19 -2.69 20.37
C ILE A 110 -0.48 -2.61 19.00
N LEU A 111 -1.45 -1.70 18.83
CA LEU A 111 -2.13 -1.51 17.55
C LEU A 111 -1.17 -1.02 16.46
N LEU A 112 -0.28 -0.07 16.79
CA LEU A 112 0.69 0.46 15.85
C LEU A 112 1.72 -0.61 15.45
N ASP A 113 2.24 -1.39 16.40
CA ASP A 113 3.19 -2.47 16.12
C ASP A 113 2.58 -3.57 15.23
N THR A 114 1.33 -3.96 15.52
CA THR A 114 0.57 -4.91 14.68
C THR A 114 0.37 -4.34 13.28
N PHE A 115 0.03 -3.05 13.18
CA PHE A 115 -0.16 -2.37 11.90
C PHE A 115 1.14 -2.30 11.08
N LEU A 116 2.26 -1.96 11.70
CA LEU A 116 3.58 -1.91 11.06
C LEU A 116 4.03 -3.30 10.58
N SER A 117 3.75 -4.34 11.37
CA SER A 117 4.01 -5.73 10.98
C SER A 117 3.20 -6.12 9.74
N GLY A 118 1.91 -5.74 9.69
CA GLY A 118 1.07 -5.93 8.51
C GLY A 118 1.62 -5.18 7.28
N LEU A 119 2.01 -3.91 7.43
CA LEU A 119 2.63 -3.15 6.33
C LEU A 119 3.94 -3.78 5.84
N HIS A 120 4.74 -4.34 6.74
CA HIS A 120 5.97 -5.03 6.38
C HIS A 120 5.70 -6.25 5.51
N GLN A 121 4.72 -7.08 5.90
CA GLN A 121 4.29 -8.22 5.09
C GLN A 121 3.82 -7.77 3.70
N HIS A 122 3.03 -6.69 3.61
CA HIS A 122 2.57 -6.13 2.34
C HIS A 122 3.73 -5.72 1.42
N LEU A 123 4.77 -5.12 2.00
CA LEU A 123 5.95 -4.70 1.24
C LEU A 123 6.67 -5.91 0.65
N ASP A 124 6.74 -7.02 1.38
CA ASP A 124 7.33 -8.26 0.88
C ASP A 124 6.47 -8.91 -0.21
N ASP A 125 5.16 -8.92 -0.05
CA ASP A 125 4.24 -9.41 -1.09
C ASP A 125 4.34 -8.57 -2.38
N LEU A 126 4.36 -7.24 -2.26
CA LEU A 126 4.57 -6.32 -3.39
C LEU A 126 5.93 -6.53 -4.06
N LYS A 127 6.98 -6.80 -3.27
CA LYS A 127 8.32 -7.08 -3.78
C LYS A 127 8.36 -8.39 -4.54
N ALA A 128 7.69 -9.43 -4.05
CA ALA A 128 7.58 -10.72 -4.73
C ALA A 128 6.84 -10.59 -6.07
N CYS A 129 5.86 -9.69 -6.16
CA CYS A 129 5.15 -9.39 -7.40
C CYS A 129 5.96 -8.58 -8.42
N GLY A 130 6.95 -7.80 -7.98
CA GLY A 130 7.71 -6.89 -8.83
C GLY A 130 8.94 -7.55 -9.46
N THR A 131 8.78 -8.29 -10.56
CA THR A 131 9.93 -8.77 -11.36
C THR A 131 10.44 -7.63 -12.25
N GLN A 132 11.68 -7.17 -11.99
CA GLN A 132 12.49 -6.25 -12.81
C GLN A 132 12.25 -4.74 -12.60
N LYS A 133 13.14 -4.11 -11.82
CA LYS A 133 13.22 -2.66 -11.52
C LYS A 133 13.75 -1.79 -12.68
N VAL A 134 13.93 -2.33 -13.88
CA VAL A 134 14.68 -1.66 -14.95
C VAL A 134 13.73 -0.80 -15.80
N GLY A 135 13.87 0.52 -15.69
CA GLY A 135 13.17 1.48 -16.57
C GLY A 135 11.86 2.05 -16.02
N LEU A 136 11.61 1.95 -14.72
CA LEU A 136 10.38 2.47 -14.13
C LEU A 136 10.35 4.01 -14.23
N GLU A 137 9.30 4.55 -14.86
CA GLU A 137 9.03 5.98 -14.95
C GLU A 137 9.14 6.64 -13.56
N GLU A 138 10.16 7.48 -13.37
CA GLU A 138 10.43 8.12 -12.08
C GLU A 138 9.32 9.09 -11.66
N THR A 139 8.48 9.52 -12.60
CA THR A 139 7.53 10.61 -12.39
C THR A 139 6.47 10.27 -11.33
N PRO A 140 5.76 9.12 -11.39
CA PRO A 140 4.77 8.79 -10.36
C PRO A 140 5.39 8.50 -9.00
N LEU A 141 6.56 7.83 -8.95
CA LEU A 141 7.26 7.58 -7.69
C LEU A 141 7.71 8.89 -7.02
N ARG A 142 8.23 9.83 -7.81
CA ARG A 142 8.62 11.16 -7.33
C ARG A 142 7.41 11.94 -6.81
N ALA A 143 6.25 11.82 -7.47
CA ALA A 143 5.01 12.44 -7.01
C ALA A 143 4.56 11.89 -5.64
N VAL A 144 4.61 10.56 -5.46
CA VAL A 144 4.31 9.90 -4.17
C VAL A 144 5.26 10.40 -3.07
N ARG A 145 6.57 10.42 -3.33
CA ARG A 145 7.56 10.92 -2.36
C ARG A 145 7.31 12.37 -1.96
N LYS A 146 7.02 13.23 -2.94
CA LYS A 146 6.70 14.64 -2.68
C LYS A 146 5.42 14.78 -1.85
N TYR A 147 4.41 13.96 -2.12
CA TYR A 147 3.17 13.92 -1.36
C TYR A 147 3.41 13.56 0.11
N PHE A 148 4.10 12.46 0.39
CA PHE A 148 4.41 12.06 1.78
C PHE A 148 5.39 13.02 2.47
N HIS A 149 6.31 13.63 1.72
CA HIS A 149 7.15 14.69 2.27
C HIS A 149 6.33 15.87 2.81
N ARG A 150 5.27 16.31 2.10
CA ARG A 150 4.36 17.36 2.58
C ARG A 150 3.65 16.96 3.88
N ILE A 151 3.27 15.69 4.01
CA ILE A 151 2.67 15.14 5.24
C ILE A 151 3.67 15.22 6.41
N THR A 152 4.91 14.80 6.20
CA THR A 152 5.96 14.85 7.23
C THR A 152 6.29 16.28 7.64
N VAL A 153 6.37 17.21 6.68
CA VAL A 153 6.59 18.64 6.97
C VAL A 153 5.44 19.21 7.80
N TYR A 154 4.20 18.91 7.43
CA TYR A 154 3.02 19.34 8.18
C TYR A 154 3.03 18.85 9.63
N LEU A 155 3.38 17.59 9.88
CA LEU A 155 3.49 17.06 11.26
C LEU A 155 4.51 17.84 12.09
N LYS A 156 5.66 18.18 11.50
CA LYS A 156 6.70 19.00 12.13
C LYS A 156 6.19 20.41 12.44
N GLU A 157 5.55 21.07 11.47
CA GLU A 157 4.96 22.40 11.64
C GLU A 157 3.89 22.44 12.74
N LYS A 158 3.09 21.37 12.83
CA LYS A 158 2.07 21.21 13.87
C LYS A 158 2.60 20.60 15.17
N LYS A 159 3.93 20.46 15.30
CA LYS A 159 4.61 19.94 16.50
C LYS A 159 4.03 18.61 16.98
N TYR A 160 3.61 17.76 16.05
CA TYR A 160 3.06 16.43 16.34
C TYR A 160 1.87 16.44 17.30
N LEU A 161 1.09 17.52 17.32
CA LEU A 161 -0.10 17.61 18.18
C LEU A 161 -1.14 16.53 17.83
N PRO A 162 -1.99 16.11 18.79
CA PRO A 162 -2.96 15.03 18.56
C PRO A 162 -3.88 15.24 17.34
N CYS A 163 -4.33 16.46 17.12
CA CYS A 163 -5.12 16.78 15.92
C CYS A 163 -4.34 16.71 14.62
N ALA A 164 -3.03 16.95 14.63
CA ALA A 164 -2.19 16.78 13.45
C ALA A 164 -2.09 15.30 13.07
N TRP A 165 -1.91 14.43 14.06
CA TRP A 165 -1.92 12.98 13.87
C TRP A 165 -3.27 12.45 13.39
N GLU A 166 -4.39 12.97 13.90
CA GLU A 166 -5.72 12.58 13.42
C GLU A 166 -5.94 12.98 11.95
N VAL A 167 -5.47 14.18 11.56
CA VAL A 167 -5.50 14.61 10.14
C VAL A 167 -4.65 13.70 9.27
N VAL A 168 -3.43 13.34 9.70
CA VAL A 168 -2.55 12.44 8.95
C VAL A 168 -3.11 11.02 8.86
N ARG A 169 -3.67 10.48 9.95
CA ARG A 169 -4.33 9.16 9.96
C ARG A 169 -5.45 9.09 8.92
N ALA A 170 -6.32 10.11 8.88
CA ALA A 170 -7.39 10.21 7.91
C ALA A 170 -6.87 10.38 6.46
N GLU A 171 -5.81 11.16 6.28
CA GLU A 171 -5.20 11.35 4.96
C GLU A 171 -4.55 10.06 4.44
N ILE A 172 -3.87 9.28 5.29
CA ILE A 172 -3.33 7.96 4.94
C ILE A 172 -4.46 7.07 4.45
N MET A 173 -5.55 6.92 5.22
CA MET A 173 -6.70 6.13 4.80
C MET A 173 -7.24 6.56 3.44
N LYS A 174 -7.45 7.88 3.27
CA LYS A 174 -7.93 8.46 2.01
C LYS A 174 -6.99 8.12 0.85
N SER A 175 -5.68 8.22 1.04
CA SER A 175 -4.69 7.96 -0.02
C SER A 175 -4.74 6.53 -0.53
N PHE A 176 -4.95 5.54 0.36
CA PHE A 176 -5.13 4.15 -0.05
C PHE A 176 -6.47 3.96 -0.75
N SER A 177 -7.59 4.47 -0.20
CA SER A 177 -8.89 4.41 -0.88
C SER A 177 -8.84 5.01 -2.29
N SER A 178 -8.17 6.16 -2.46
CA SER A 178 -7.94 6.81 -3.75
C SER A 178 -7.07 6.00 -4.71
N SER A 179 -6.31 5.02 -4.19
CA SER A 179 -5.45 4.12 -4.96
C SER A 179 -6.11 2.78 -5.27
N ALA A 180 -7.42 2.61 -5.01
CA ALA A 180 -8.14 1.36 -5.26
C ALA A 180 -8.01 0.87 -6.71
N ASN A 181 -7.95 1.79 -7.68
CA ASN A 181 -7.74 1.49 -9.09
C ASN A 181 -6.39 0.83 -9.37
N LEU A 182 -5.32 1.18 -8.64
CA LEU A 182 -4.02 0.52 -8.76
C LEU A 182 -4.11 -0.95 -8.32
N TYR A 183 -4.80 -1.22 -7.21
CA TYR A 183 -5.06 -2.59 -6.77
C TYR A 183 -5.94 -3.36 -7.77
N GLY A 184 -6.93 -2.71 -8.39
CA GLY A 184 -7.73 -3.31 -9.47
C GLY A 184 -6.89 -3.72 -10.68
N ARG A 185 -5.92 -2.90 -11.09
CA ARG A 185 -5.00 -3.22 -12.19
C ARG A 185 -4.13 -4.46 -11.90
N LEU A 186 -3.74 -4.67 -10.65
CA LEU A 186 -3.02 -5.87 -10.23
C LEU A 186 -3.89 -7.13 -10.29
N ARG A 187 -5.20 -7.03 -10.05
CA ARG A 187 -6.13 -8.17 -10.15
C ARG A 187 -6.45 -8.59 -11.58
N SER A 188 -6.41 -7.66 -12.54
CA SER A 188 -6.57 -7.97 -13.97
C SER A 188 -5.37 -8.74 -14.59
N MET A 189 -4.62 -9.47 -13.76
CA MET A 189 -3.48 -10.31 -14.16
C MET A 189 -3.89 -11.74 -14.56
N GLU A 190 -5.18 -12.03 -14.61
CA GLU A 190 -5.79 -13.18 -15.29
C GLU A 190 -5.93 -12.92 -16.80
#